data_AF-A0A5N1IMP3-F1
#
_entry.id   AF-A0A5N1IMP3-F1
#
_cell.length_a   1.000
_cell.length_b   1.000
_cell.length_c   1.000
_cell.angle_alpha   90.00
_cell.angle_beta   90.00
_cell.angle_gamma   90.00
#
_symmetry.space_group_name_H-M   'P 1'
#
loop_
_entity.id
_entity.type
_entity.pdbx_description
1 polymer ?
#
loop_
_entity_poly.entity_id
_entity_poly.type
_entity_poly.pdbx_seq_one_letter_code
_entity_poly.pdbx_strand_id
1 'polypeptide(L)'
;MVNLIIPPNYQAMYAWCIDDSLPAFEPEEWIEKGRVYAVKHMSEPLNVTEGFALTILDLNGNEIHPSASHWSFASHRFELFSVFLN
;
A
#
# COMPACT_ATOMS: atom_id res chain seq x y z
N MET A 1 7.40 17.53 -5.00
CA MET A 1 6.02 17.17 -5.41
C MET A 1 6.08 15.70 -5.79
N VAL A 2 5.32 14.82 -5.13
CA VAL A 2 5.29 13.38 -5.42
C VAL A 2 4.11 13.13 -6.34
N ASN A 3 4.32 12.43 -7.46
CA ASN A 3 3.24 12.06 -8.35
C ASN A 3 2.42 10.92 -7.73
N LEU A 4 1.13 11.19 -7.47
CA LEU A 4 0.19 10.18 -7.01
C LEU A 4 -0.52 9.55 -8.21
N ILE A 5 -0.51 8.23 -8.26
CA ILE A 5 -1.25 7.41 -9.22
C ILE A 5 -2.48 6.87 -8.50
N ILE A 6 -3.63 7.48 -8.79
CA ILE A 6 -4.92 7.09 -8.22
C ILE A 6 -5.60 6.13 -9.20
N PRO A 7 -5.99 4.91 -8.78
CA PRO A 7 -6.77 4.02 -9.62
C PRO A 7 -8.06 4.70 -10.12
N PRO A 8 -8.43 4.56 -11.40
CA PRO A 8 -9.65 5.16 -11.91
C PRO A 8 -10.89 4.48 -11.31
N ASN A 9 -12.03 5.18 -11.26
CA ASN A 9 -13.25 4.71 -10.57
C ASN A 9 -13.80 3.36 -11.07
N TYR A 10 -13.51 2.96 -12.30
CA TYR A 10 -13.91 1.67 -12.88
C TYR A 10 -12.94 0.53 -12.55
N GLN A 11 -11.85 0.81 -11.84
CA GLN A 11 -10.81 -0.15 -11.48
C GLN A 11 -10.58 -0.09 -9.97
N ALA A 12 -10.99 -1.15 -9.27
CA ALA A 12 -10.61 -1.37 -7.89
C ALA A 12 -9.25 -2.09 -7.85
N MET A 13 -8.29 -1.57 -7.10
CA MET A 13 -6.98 -2.19 -6.93
C MET A 13 -6.81 -2.70 -5.50
N TYR A 14 -6.24 -3.89 -5.37
CA TYR A 14 -6.04 -4.56 -4.10
C TYR A 14 -4.59 -5.04 -3.96
N ALA A 15 -4.14 -5.13 -2.71
CA ALA A 15 -2.80 -5.57 -2.34
C ALA A 15 -2.91 -6.74 -1.36
N TRP A 16 -2.45 -7.92 -1.77
CA TRP A 16 -2.33 -9.09 -0.90
C TRP A 16 -0.96 -9.09 -0.22
N CYS A 17 -0.95 -9.03 1.11
CA CYS A 17 0.29 -9.01 1.89
C CYS A 17 0.98 -10.38 1.86
N ILE A 18 2.16 -10.44 1.24
CA ILE A 18 3.00 -11.65 1.16
C ILE A 18 4.18 -11.62 2.16
N ASP A 19 4.56 -10.43 2.63
CA ASP A 19 5.66 -10.22 3.58
C ASP A 19 5.33 -9.14 4.62
N ASP A 20 5.03 -9.59 5.84
CA ASP A 20 4.77 -8.78 7.02
C ASP A 20 6.00 -8.62 7.94
N SER A 21 7.20 -8.96 7.46
CA SER A 21 8.44 -8.78 8.23
C SER A 21 8.55 -7.37 8.79
N LEU A 22 8.81 -7.26 10.10
CA LEU A 22 8.88 -5.97 10.79
C LEU A 22 9.97 -5.09 10.16
N PRO A 23 9.73 -3.77 10.05
CA PRO A 23 10.74 -2.86 9.55
C PRO A 23 11.80 -2.62 10.63
N ALA A 24 12.81 -1.80 10.31
CA ALA A 24 13.86 -1.43 11.27
C ALA A 24 13.36 -0.49 12.39
N PHE A 25 12.13 0.02 12.30
CA PHE A 25 11.48 0.87 13.30
C PHE A 25 10.30 0.14 13.94
N GLU A 26 9.78 0.66 15.06
CA GLU A 26 8.56 0.13 15.69
C GLU A 26 7.33 0.75 15.01
N PRO A 27 6.52 -0.04 14.28
CA PRO A 27 5.37 0.51 13.56
C PRO A 27 4.18 0.78 14.49
N GLU A 28 3.41 1.82 14.18
CA GLU A 28 2.15 2.12 14.89
C GLU A 28 1.01 1.24 14.37
N GLU A 29 0.89 1.17 13.05
CA GLU A 29 -0.02 0.26 12.36
C GLU A 29 0.79 -0.63 11.40
N TRP A 30 0.45 -1.92 11.36
CA TRP A 30 1.17 -2.85 10.50
C TRP A 30 0.24 -3.78 9.74
N ILE A 31 0.78 -4.29 8.64
CA ILE A 31 0.12 -5.24 7.76
C ILE A 31 0.23 -6.66 8.30
N GLU A 32 -0.72 -7.51 7.93
CA GLU A 32 -0.80 -8.90 8.33
C GLU A 32 -0.60 -9.79 7.09
N LYS A 33 0.30 -10.76 7.18
CA LYS A 33 0.52 -11.71 6.08
C LYS A 33 -0.75 -12.50 5.76
N GLY A 34 -1.04 -12.62 4.47
CA GLY A 34 -2.22 -13.32 3.97
C GLY A 34 -3.45 -12.42 3.83
N ARG A 35 -3.45 -11.20 4.37
CA ARG A 35 -4.57 -10.26 4.30
C ARG A 35 -4.55 -9.46 3.00
N VAL A 36 -5.74 -9.18 2.47
CA VAL A 36 -5.96 -8.32 1.30
C VAL A 36 -6.40 -6.94 1.77
N TYR A 37 -5.77 -5.91 1.24
CA TYR A 37 -6.08 -4.51 1.51
C TYR A 37 -6.53 -3.80 0.24
N ALA A 38 -7.46 -2.85 0.37
CA ALA A 38 -7.79 -1.96 -0.73
C ALA A 38 -6.67 -0.94 -0.92
N VAL A 39 -6.27 -0.67 -2.16
CA VAL A 39 -5.25 0.33 -2.46
C VAL A 39 -5.91 1.67 -2.75
N LYS A 40 -5.51 2.70 -2.01
CA LYS A 40 -5.96 4.07 -2.22
C LYS A 40 -5.25 4.72 -3.40
N HIS A 41 -3.92 4.67 -3.40
CA HIS A 41 -3.08 5.19 -4.47
C HIS A 41 -1.68 4.60 -4.40
N MET A 42 -0.93 4.78 -5.49
CA MET A 42 0.48 4.45 -5.59
C MET A 42 1.30 5.71 -5.84
N SER A 43 2.58 5.69 -5.54
CA SER A 43 3.49 6.77 -5.88
C SER A 43 4.90 6.27 -6.14
N GLU A 44 5.70 7.10 -6.82
CA GLU A 44 7.11 6.83 -6.97
C GLU A 44 7.80 6.81 -5.60
N PRO A 45 8.69 5.83 -5.34
CA PRO A 45 9.41 5.75 -4.09
C PRO A 45 10.43 6.89 -4.00
N LEU A 46 10.45 7.61 -2.86
CA LEU A 46 11.40 8.69 -2.64
C LEU A 46 12.84 8.20 -2.40
N ASN A 47 12.99 7.02 -1.79
CA ASN A 47 14.26 6.53 -1.25
C ASN A 47 14.67 5.15 -1.80
N VAL A 48 13.95 4.63 -2.80
CA VAL A 48 14.15 3.28 -3.33
C VAL A 48 14.27 3.37 -4.84
N THR A 49 15.23 2.66 -5.43
CA THR A 49 15.47 2.68 -6.89
C THR A 49 14.47 1.83 -7.67
N GLU A 50 13.75 0.93 -7.00
CA GLU A 50 12.82 -0.01 -7.65
C GLU A 50 11.49 -0.12 -6.89
N GLY A 51 10.42 -0.38 -7.64
CA GLY A 51 9.06 -0.52 -7.15
C GLY A 51 8.31 0.81 -7.01
N PHE A 52 7.21 0.77 -6.28
CA PHE A 52 6.38 1.91 -5.91
C PHE A 52 6.02 1.88 -4.42
N ALA A 53 5.60 3.02 -3.91
CA ALA A 53 5.03 3.16 -2.59
C ALA A 53 3.50 2.95 -2.67
N LEU A 54 2.96 2.17 -1.74
CA LEU A 54 1.56 1.78 -1.67
C LEU A 54 0.89 2.40 -0.44
N THR A 55 -0.16 3.18 -0.66
CA THR A 55 -1.07 3.58 0.41
C THR A 55 -2.31 2.70 0.37
N ILE A 56 -2.58 2.03 1.47
CA ILE A 56 -3.65 1.03 1.61
C ILE A 56 -4.67 1.48 2.66
N LEU A 57 -5.85 0.87 2.61
CA LEU A 57 -6.97 1.17 3.50
C LEU A 57 -7.30 -0.02 4.41
N ASP A 58 -7.77 0.28 5.62
CA ASP A 58 -8.41 -0.68 6.53
C ASP A 58 -9.84 -1.03 6.07
N LEU A 59 -10.53 -1.87 6.86
CA LEU A 59 -11.91 -2.28 6.56
C LEU A 59 -12.94 -1.14 6.72
N ASN A 60 -12.57 -0.07 7.42
CA ASN A 60 -13.41 1.11 7.64
C ASN A 60 -13.15 2.21 6.60
N GLY A 61 -12.17 2.01 5.70
CA GLY A 61 -11.75 2.99 4.69
C GLY A 61 -10.74 4.01 5.19
N ASN A 62 -10.12 3.81 6.35
CA ASN A 62 -9.04 4.65 6.87
C ASN A 62 -7.69 4.24 6.26
N GLU A 63 -6.81 5.21 6.04
CA GLU A 63 -5.44 4.92 5.62
C GLU A 63 -4.68 4.21 6.75
N ILE A 64 -3.89 3.20 6.37
CA ILE A 64 -2.97 2.54 7.28
C ILE A 64 -1.59 3.13 7.06
N HIS A 65 -0.99 3.67 8.11
CA HIS A 65 0.35 4.25 8.04
C HIS A 65 1.37 3.45 8.86
N PRO A 66 2.48 3.01 8.25
CA PRO A 66 3.52 2.28 8.96
C PRO A 66 4.08 3.07 10.18
N SER A 67 4.25 4.38 10.06
CA SER A 67 4.60 5.28 11.16
C SER A 67 4.27 6.73 10.84
N ALA A 68 4.35 7.63 11.82
CA ALA A 68 4.19 9.08 11.58
C ALA A 68 5.15 9.65 10.50
N SER A 69 6.30 9.00 10.27
CA SER A 69 7.30 9.38 9.27
C SER A 69 7.19 8.61 7.95
N HIS A 70 6.43 7.50 7.90
CA HIS A 70 6.25 6.67 6.71
C HIS A 70 4.76 6.49 6.42
N TRP A 71 4.30 7.11 5.34
CA TRP A 71 2.88 7.14 4.99
C TRP A 71 2.44 6.03 4.04
N SER A 72 3.38 5.24 3.51
CA SER A 72 3.12 4.21 2.51
C SER A 72 4.06 3.02 2.70
N PHE A 73 3.61 1.86 2.26
CA PHE A 73 4.38 0.62 2.29
C PHE A 73 5.16 0.40 1.00
N ALA A 74 6.24 -0.37 1.07
CA ALA A 74 6.98 -0.77 -0.12
C ALA A 74 6.22 -1.87 -0.88
N SER A 75 6.07 -1.69 -2.20
CA SER A 75 5.34 -2.59 -3.09
C SER A 75 5.77 -4.07 -3.05
N HIS A 76 7.05 -4.37 -2.83
CA HIS A 76 7.55 -5.75 -2.80
C HIS A 76 6.95 -6.61 -1.68
N ARG A 77 6.28 -5.99 -0.69
CA ARG A 77 5.57 -6.71 0.38
C ARG A 77 4.21 -7.24 -0.05
N PHE A 78 3.76 -6.89 -1.25
CA PHE A 78 2.42 -7.22 -1.73
C PHE A 78 2.43 -7.79 -3.14
N GLU A 79 1.49 -8.70 -3.39
CA GLU A 79 1.03 -9.00 -4.73
C GLU A 79 -0.18 -8.12 -5.06
N LEU A 80 -0.10 -7.40 -6.18
CA LEU A 80 -1.18 -6.51 -6.62
C LEU A 80 -2.09 -7.19 -7.63
N PHE A 81 -3.39 -6.92 -7.51
CA PHE A 81 -4.37 -7.29 -8.51
C PHE A 81 -5.42 -6.20 -8.67
N SER A 82 -6.00 -6.14 -9.87
CA SER A 82 -7.04 -5.19 -10.23
C SER A 82 -8.32 -5.91 -10.60
N VAL A 83 -9.44 -5.40 -10.11
CA VAL A 83 -10.78 -5.80 -10.50
C VAL A 83 -11.38 -4.65 -11.30
N PHE A 84 -11.72 -4.93 -12.56
CA PHE A 84 -12.42 -3.97 -13.42
C PHE A 84 -13.92 -4.15 -13.21
N LEU A 85 -14.58 -3.08 -12.75
CA LEU A 85 -16.02 -3.04 -12.55
C LEU A 85 -16.66 -2.56 -13.86
N ASN A 86 -17.50 -3.41 -14.46
CA ASN A 86 -18.34 -3.05 -15.61
C ASN A 86 -19.61 -2.33 -15.16
#